data_AF-A0A521C503-F1
#
_entry.id   AF-A0A521C503-F1
#
_cell.length_a   1.000
_cell.length_b   1.000
_cell.length_c   1.000
_cell.angle_alpha   90.00
_cell.angle_beta   90.00
_cell.angle_gamma   90.00
#
_symmetry.space_group_name_H-M   'P 1'
#
loop_
_entity.id
_entity.type
_entity.pdbx_description
1 polymer ?
#
loop_
_entity_poly.entity_id
_entity_poly.type
_entity_poly.pdbx_seq_one_letter_code
_entity_poly.pdbx_strand_id
1 'polypeptide(L)'
;MTSTEELCAGEVRWFGGHGLRGGRLDVDRARIGGIRDGRLYCTRGRTVGVWTPSDGYARLGRLPTSGDGIADVRFRLRNGALTKRLLRPVVGSWTTTNLWPLRDALLATVGRRVFRSSDRGRSWDPVRRLPSSSGPMGVLPTSVGLHDGAVYLAEYTLGDDPARILRSEDDGRSWETYVETTAVRHFHGVFSDPYGGDLWATSGDADDESAVGRLADGRFVRVGEGSQRWRAVELSFTPSSVVWGMDCSYAADVELLRLRREDLSAPETVGRTDASVYYTATLPVDGEVWVAVATAAEVGTDSTAPAGRGNRSGDVARVLVASSASAYEEWYELAAFPRRRPLGSIAPGVPTASAYVFLAADERMGLFVNPFNTRTDHGSVIRVPPEQLSRLPDEAPTVRASASG
;
A
#
# COMPACT_ATOMS: atom_id res chain seq x y z
N MET A 1 -28.12 17.16 -37.29
CA MET A 1 -27.01 18.04 -36.92
C MET A 1 -26.52 17.62 -35.56
N THR A 2 -25.44 16.86 -35.55
CA THR A 2 -24.74 16.30 -34.39
C THR A 2 -23.98 17.39 -33.67
N SER A 3 -24.29 17.63 -32.39
CA SER A 3 -23.43 18.38 -31.47
C SER A 3 -22.50 17.39 -30.78
N THR A 4 -21.25 17.37 -31.23
CA THR A 4 -20.10 16.79 -30.54
C THR A 4 -19.82 17.54 -29.25
N GLU A 5 -19.99 16.88 -28.10
CA GLU A 5 -19.37 17.29 -26.84
C GLU A 5 -17.85 17.04 -26.95
N GLU A 6 -17.08 18.11 -26.82
CA GLU A 6 -15.64 18.06 -26.63
C GLU A 6 -15.30 17.44 -25.27
N LEU A 7 -14.59 16.32 -25.31
CA LEU A 7 -13.95 15.66 -24.17
C LEU A 7 -12.90 16.60 -23.55
N CYS A 8 -13.30 17.37 -22.54
CA CYS A 8 -12.37 18.14 -21.70
C CYS A 8 -11.30 17.24 -21.05
N ALA A 9 -10.06 17.70 -21.13
CA ALA A 9 -8.88 17.06 -20.57
C ALA A 9 -9.02 16.86 -19.04
N GLY A 10 -8.92 15.60 -18.59
CA GLY A 10 -9.03 15.24 -17.17
C GLY A 10 -7.81 15.68 -16.35
N GLU A 11 -7.94 16.79 -15.62
CA GLU A 11 -7.03 17.21 -14.54
C GLU A 11 -7.22 16.37 -13.26
N VAL A 12 -6.20 16.32 -12.40
CA VAL A 12 -6.33 15.82 -11.02
C VAL A 12 -7.29 16.72 -10.26
N ARG A 13 -8.30 16.13 -9.62
CA ARG A 13 -9.17 16.84 -8.70
C ARG A 13 -8.64 16.64 -7.28
N TRP A 14 -8.07 17.71 -6.75
CA TRP A 14 -7.91 17.91 -5.32
C TRP A 14 -9.20 18.57 -4.85
N PHE A 15 -9.86 18.00 -3.85
CA PHE A 15 -11.12 18.56 -3.35
C PHE A 15 -10.84 19.42 -2.12
N GLY A 16 -11.46 20.59 -2.14
CA GLY A 16 -11.22 21.77 -1.31
C GLY A 16 -10.45 22.86 -2.07
N GLY A 17 -10.44 24.08 -1.54
CA GLY A 17 -10.24 25.32 -2.31
C GLY A 17 -8.91 25.38 -3.07
N HIS A 18 -8.68 26.47 -3.84
CA HIS A 18 -7.44 26.71 -4.58
C HIS A 18 -6.12 26.58 -3.75
N GLY A 19 -6.21 26.50 -2.41
CA GLY A 19 -5.10 26.26 -1.48
C GLY A 19 -4.84 24.80 -1.07
N LEU A 20 -5.68 23.80 -1.41
CA LEU A 20 -5.49 22.39 -0.99
C LEU A 20 -4.70 21.52 -1.99
N ARG A 21 -3.98 22.12 -2.95
CA ARG A 21 -3.00 21.33 -3.71
C ARG A 21 -1.84 20.98 -2.80
N GLY A 22 -1.78 19.72 -2.36
CA GLY A 22 -0.60 19.20 -1.68
C GLY A 22 0.67 19.53 -2.46
N GLY A 23 1.73 19.92 -1.75
CA GLY A 23 2.98 20.33 -2.34
C GLY A 23 3.68 19.14 -3.00
N ARG A 24 3.83 19.16 -4.33
CA ARG A 24 4.65 18.17 -5.02
C ARG A 24 6.11 18.38 -4.62
N LEU A 25 6.74 17.31 -4.15
CA LEU A 25 8.15 17.34 -3.79
C LEU A 25 9.02 17.30 -5.06
N ASP A 26 10.29 17.68 -4.90
CA ASP A 26 11.38 17.53 -5.88
C ASP A 26 11.82 16.07 -6.06
N VAL A 27 10.85 15.15 -5.97
CA VAL A 27 11.01 13.70 -6.12
C VAL A 27 10.06 13.24 -7.23
N ASP A 28 10.63 12.79 -8.36
CA ASP A 28 9.84 12.31 -9.51
C ASP A 28 10.13 10.85 -9.87
N ARG A 29 9.08 10.17 -10.34
CA ARG A 29 9.06 8.74 -10.68
C ARG A 29 9.55 7.84 -9.54
N ALA A 30 9.35 8.27 -8.29
CA ALA A 30 9.73 7.52 -7.13
C ALA A 30 8.52 6.86 -6.49
N ARG A 31 8.77 5.73 -5.85
CA ARG A 31 7.82 5.05 -4.99
C ARG A 31 8.24 5.22 -3.54
N ILE A 32 7.32 5.65 -2.68
CA ILE A 32 7.56 5.72 -1.23
C ILE A 32 7.92 4.33 -0.70
N GLY A 33 8.90 4.29 0.21
CA GLY A 33 9.24 3.11 1.00
C GLY A 33 8.80 3.23 2.45
N GLY A 34 8.88 4.43 3.02
CA GLY A 34 8.43 4.72 4.37
C GLY A 34 9.05 5.99 4.92
N ILE A 35 8.62 6.40 6.10
CA ILE A 35 9.14 7.57 6.81
C ILE A 35 9.74 7.10 8.13
N ARG A 36 10.89 7.65 8.50
CA ARG A 36 11.47 7.48 9.83
C ARG A 36 12.38 8.64 10.18
N ASP A 37 12.31 9.10 11.43
CA ASP A 37 13.15 10.17 11.98
C ASP A 37 13.14 11.44 11.11
N GLY A 38 11.95 11.85 10.64
CA GLY A 38 11.78 13.03 9.79
C GLY A 38 12.34 12.89 8.37
N ARG A 39 12.62 11.66 7.92
CA ARG A 39 13.16 11.36 6.59
C ARG A 39 12.21 10.48 5.80
N LEU A 40 11.84 10.91 4.61
CA LEU A 40 11.07 10.11 3.66
C LEU A 40 12.02 9.31 2.78
N TYR A 41 11.95 7.99 2.85
CA TYR A 41 12.74 7.09 2.00
C TYR A 41 11.92 6.67 0.78
N CYS A 42 12.56 6.63 -0.38
CA CYS A 42 11.89 6.27 -1.63
C CYS A 42 12.81 5.54 -2.61
N THR A 43 12.20 4.94 -3.62
CA THR A 43 12.89 4.20 -4.68
C THR A 43 12.52 4.72 -6.06
N ARG A 44 13.53 4.97 -6.91
CA ARG A 44 13.36 5.18 -8.35
C ARG A 44 13.92 3.97 -9.10
N GLY A 45 13.06 2.99 -9.32
CA GLY A 45 13.51 1.64 -9.70
C GLY A 45 14.40 1.08 -8.60
N ARG A 46 15.66 0.76 -8.92
CA ARG A 46 16.65 0.29 -7.92
C ARG A 46 17.43 1.41 -7.23
N THR A 47 17.22 2.67 -7.62
CA THR A 47 17.93 3.79 -6.98
C THR A 47 17.22 4.13 -5.68
N VAL A 48 17.95 4.16 -4.58
CA VAL A 48 17.43 4.53 -3.26
C VAL A 48 17.75 5.99 -3.02
N GLY A 49 16.77 6.72 -2.51
CA GLY A 49 16.92 8.12 -2.15
C GLY A 49 16.18 8.44 -0.86
N VAL A 50 16.46 9.62 -0.36
CA VAL A 50 15.84 10.20 0.83
C VAL A 50 15.45 11.63 0.54
N TRP A 51 14.36 12.07 1.15
CA TRP A 51 13.92 13.45 1.13
C TRP A 51 13.76 13.95 2.56
N THR A 52 14.22 15.18 2.82
CA THR A 52 13.98 15.91 4.07
C THR A 52 13.42 17.30 3.77
N PRO A 53 12.65 17.89 4.69
CA PRO A 53 12.18 19.27 4.51
C PRO A 53 13.30 20.31 4.37
N SER A 54 14.46 20.06 5.00
CA SER A 54 15.61 20.97 5.00
C SER A 54 16.47 20.87 3.75
N ASP A 55 16.70 19.65 3.26
CA ASP A 55 17.74 19.38 2.25
C ASP A 55 17.18 18.96 0.90
N GLY A 56 15.86 18.75 0.81
CA GLY A 56 15.21 18.23 -0.39
C GLY A 56 15.63 16.78 -0.68
N TYR A 57 15.58 16.39 -1.96
CA TYR A 57 15.90 15.03 -2.36
C TYR A 57 17.41 14.78 -2.53
N ALA A 58 17.90 13.73 -1.89
CA ALA A 58 19.24 13.20 -2.08
C ALA A 58 19.23 11.73 -2.50
N ARG A 59 20.06 11.39 -3.50
CA ARG A 59 20.33 10.00 -3.85
C ARG A 59 21.29 9.38 -2.85
N LEU A 60 20.95 8.22 -2.30
CA LEU A 60 21.77 7.49 -1.34
C LEU A 60 22.63 6.41 -2.01
N GLY A 61 22.01 5.56 -2.83
CA GLY A 61 22.70 4.42 -3.42
C GLY A 61 21.85 3.68 -4.43
N ARG A 62 22.22 2.42 -4.72
CA ARG A 62 21.48 1.58 -5.66
C ARG A 62 21.44 0.14 -5.17
N LEU A 63 20.24 -0.42 -5.12
CA LEU A 63 20.03 -1.82 -4.81
C LEU A 63 20.71 -2.73 -5.84
N PRO A 64 21.33 -3.84 -5.40
CA PRO A 64 21.82 -4.89 -6.28
C PRO A 64 20.70 -5.51 -7.12
N THR A 65 21.04 -6.39 -8.05
CA THR A 65 20.04 -7.27 -8.70
C THR A 65 19.84 -8.53 -7.87
N SER A 66 18.89 -9.40 -8.23
CA SER A 66 18.59 -10.60 -7.44
C SER A 66 19.75 -11.61 -7.39
N GLY A 67 20.78 -11.48 -8.24
CA GLY A 67 22.08 -12.13 -8.05
C GLY A 67 22.13 -13.63 -8.36
N ASP A 68 21.12 -14.17 -9.05
CA ASP A 68 20.99 -15.60 -9.36
C ASP A 68 21.30 -15.94 -10.84
N GLY A 69 22.58 -16.00 -11.23
CA GLY A 69 23.01 -16.56 -12.53
C GLY A 69 22.14 -16.19 -13.73
N ILE A 70 21.56 -17.20 -14.41
CA ILE A 70 20.66 -17.01 -15.58
C ILE A 70 19.38 -16.24 -15.20
N ALA A 71 18.83 -16.45 -14.00
CA ALA A 71 17.65 -15.73 -13.54
C ALA A 71 17.93 -14.23 -13.32
N ASP A 72 19.15 -13.88 -12.90
CA ASP A 72 19.63 -12.50 -12.79
C ASP A 72 19.79 -11.84 -14.17
N VAL A 73 20.29 -12.59 -15.16
CA VAL A 73 20.35 -12.13 -16.56
C VAL A 73 18.94 -11.86 -17.09
N ARG A 74 18.00 -12.80 -16.91
CA ARG A 74 16.58 -12.61 -17.30
C ARG A 74 15.95 -11.43 -16.55
N PHE A 75 16.22 -11.28 -15.26
CA PHE A 75 15.75 -10.15 -14.46
C PHE A 75 16.28 -8.82 -15.00
N ARG A 76 17.58 -8.74 -15.32
CA ARG A 76 18.21 -7.55 -15.91
C ARG A 76 17.64 -7.22 -17.28
N LEU A 77 17.42 -8.22 -18.14
CA LEU A 77 16.83 -8.02 -19.45
C LEU A 77 15.39 -7.51 -19.34
N ARG A 78 14.55 -8.13 -18.50
CA ARG A 78 13.15 -7.73 -18.33
C ARG A 78 12.97 -6.39 -17.62
N ASN A 79 13.85 -6.07 -16.65
CA ASN A 79 13.76 -4.86 -15.83
C ASN A 79 14.78 -3.78 -16.19
N GLY A 80 15.48 -3.96 -17.32
CA GLY A 80 16.39 -2.96 -17.88
C GLY A 80 15.64 -1.69 -18.31
N ALA A 81 16.36 -0.57 -18.32
CA ALA A 81 15.77 0.73 -18.64
C ALA A 81 15.13 0.77 -20.04
N LEU A 82 15.77 0.14 -21.03
CA LEU A 82 15.25 0.05 -22.40
C LEU A 82 13.97 -0.79 -22.46
N THR A 83 13.98 -1.99 -21.89
CA THR A 83 12.81 -2.88 -21.86
C THR A 83 11.62 -2.24 -21.14
N LYS A 84 11.86 -1.61 -19.97
CA LYS A 84 10.82 -0.86 -19.27
C LYS A 84 10.30 0.32 -20.11
N ARG A 85 11.18 1.04 -20.80
CA ARG A 85 10.79 2.15 -21.69
C ARG A 85 9.92 1.67 -22.86
N LEU A 86 10.24 0.53 -23.45
CA LEU A 86 9.52 -0.04 -24.60
C LEU A 86 8.17 -0.66 -24.21
N LEU A 87 8.10 -1.37 -23.09
CA LEU A 87 6.87 -2.08 -22.67
C LEU A 87 5.89 -1.19 -21.90
N ARG A 88 6.36 -0.14 -21.21
CA ARG A 88 5.50 0.71 -20.39
C ARG A 88 4.30 1.34 -21.12
N PRO A 89 4.41 1.79 -22.39
CA PRO A 89 3.25 2.22 -23.15
C PRO A 89 2.19 1.13 -23.37
N VAL A 90 2.61 -0.15 -23.36
CA VAL A 90 1.77 -1.31 -23.66
C VAL A 90 1.15 -1.90 -22.39
N VAL A 91 1.93 -2.09 -21.32
CA VAL A 91 1.49 -2.82 -20.11
C VAL A 91 1.36 -1.91 -18.87
N GLY A 92 1.77 -0.65 -18.94
CA GLY A 92 1.89 0.21 -17.78
C GLY A 92 3.23 0.03 -17.05
N SER A 93 3.38 0.64 -15.88
CA SER A 93 4.62 0.60 -15.10
C SER A 93 4.51 -0.47 -14.02
N TRP A 94 5.56 -1.27 -13.84
CA TRP A 94 5.65 -2.25 -12.76
C TRP A 94 6.90 -1.99 -11.91
N THR A 95 6.71 -2.14 -10.59
CA THR A 95 7.79 -2.01 -9.60
C THR A 95 8.27 -3.41 -9.19
N THR A 96 9.54 -3.50 -8.79
CA THR A 96 10.19 -4.79 -8.46
C THR A 96 10.97 -4.69 -7.16
N THR A 97 10.75 -3.61 -6.42
CA THR A 97 11.57 -3.21 -5.29
C THR A 97 10.70 -2.68 -4.19
N ASN A 98 10.87 -3.20 -2.99
CA ASN A 98 10.39 -2.56 -1.77
C ASN A 98 11.54 -1.99 -0.96
N LEU A 99 11.25 -1.04 -0.08
CA LEU A 99 12.21 -0.37 0.78
C LEU A 99 11.48 -0.02 2.08
N TRP A 100 12.09 -0.31 3.22
CA TRP A 100 11.56 0.03 4.54
C TRP A 100 12.68 0.60 5.41
N PRO A 101 12.48 1.78 6.03
CA PRO A 101 13.36 2.23 7.08
C PRO A 101 13.13 1.40 8.35
N LEU A 102 14.19 0.75 8.84
CA LEU A 102 14.21 0.07 10.14
C LEU A 102 14.78 0.99 11.22
N ARG A 103 15.09 0.46 12.40
CA ARG A 103 15.65 1.25 13.50
C ARG A 103 17.00 1.85 13.15
N ASP A 104 17.95 1.00 12.79
CA ASP A 104 19.35 1.37 12.55
C ASP A 104 19.83 0.99 11.13
N ALA A 105 18.91 0.54 10.28
CA ALA A 105 19.18 0.08 8.91
C ALA A 105 18.05 0.40 7.94
N LEU A 106 18.28 0.08 6.67
CA LEU A 106 17.23 -0.04 5.67
C LEU A 106 17.10 -1.50 5.25
N LEU A 107 15.87 -1.95 5.06
CA LEU A 107 15.55 -3.24 4.44
C LEU A 107 14.97 -3.01 3.06
N ALA A 108 15.25 -3.88 2.10
CA ALA A 108 14.70 -3.77 0.77
C ALA A 108 14.51 -5.15 0.13
N THR A 109 13.56 -5.25 -0.80
CA THR A 109 13.50 -6.40 -1.72
C THR A 109 13.90 -6.01 -3.12
N VAL A 110 14.49 -6.95 -3.86
CA VAL A 110 14.58 -6.90 -5.33
C VAL A 110 14.24 -8.28 -5.87
N GLY A 111 13.03 -8.43 -6.41
CA GLY A 111 12.48 -9.77 -6.68
C GLY A 111 12.48 -10.60 -5.40
N ARG A 112 13.07 -11.80 -5.44
CA ARG A 112 13.08 -12.76 -4.33
C ARG A 112 14.24 -12.61 -3.34
N ARG A 113 15.03 -11.54 -3.45
CA ARG A 113 16.13 -11.27 -2.53
C ARG A 113 15.75 -10.16 -1.56
N VAL A 114 16.05 -10.36 -0.29
CA VAL A 114 16.00 -9.34 0.75
C VAL A 114 17.42 -8.83 0.97
N PHE A 115 17.58 -7.52 0.98
CA PHE A 115 18.83 -6.83 1.24
C PHE A 115 18.70 -5.96 2.48
N ARG A 116 19.80 -5.82 3.20
CA ARG A 116 19.94 -4.91 4.33
C ARG A 116 21.05 -3.90 4.05
N SER A 117 20.87 -2.67 4.51
CA SER A 117 21.89 -1.64 4.49
C SER A 117 22.08 -1.06 5.89
N SER A 118 23.30 -1.13 6.44
CA SER A 118 23.70 -0.50 7.70
C SER A 118 24.28 0.91 7.56
N ASP A 119 24.42 1.41 6.33
CA ASP A 119 25.13 2.66 6.03
C ASP A 119 24.23 3.72 5.37
N ARG A 120 22.93 3.64 5.65
CA ARG A 120 21.87 4.50 5.09
C ARG A 120 21.73 4.36 3.58
N GLY A 121 21.70 3.12 3.10
CA GLY A 121 21.37 2.78 1.72
C GLY A 121 22.49 2.97 0.70
N ARG A 122 23.75 3.20 1.15
CA ARG A 122 24.90 3.36 0.25
C ARG A 122 25.39 2.02 -0.25
N SER A 123 25.49 1.02 0.63
CA SER A 123 25.79 -0.38 0.33
C SER A 123 24.71 -1.32 0.85
N TRP A 124 24.67 -2.54 0.30
CA TRP A 124 23.57 -3.49 0.51
C TRP A 124 24.08 -4.93 0.52
N ASP A 125 23.79 -5.64 1.61
CA ASP A 125 24.14 -7.05 1.79
C ASP A 125 22.89 -7.94 1.65
N PRO A 126 22.97 -9.09 0.96
CA PRO A 126 21.87 -10.04 0.90
C PRO A 126 21.73 -10.75 2.26
N VAL A 127 20.54 -10.69 2.85
CA VAL A 127 20.26 -11.28 4.18
C VAL A 127 19.27 -12.44 4.14
N ARG A 128 18.43 -12.50 3.10
CA ARG A 128 17.43 -13.57 2.95
C ARG A 128 17.09 -13.80 1.49
N ARG A 129 16.74 -15.05 1.18
CA ARG A 129 16.08 -15.44 -0.06
C ARG A 129 14.65 -15.84 0.26
N LEU A 130 13.69 -15.26 -0.45
CA LEU A 130 12.27 -15.58 -0.36
C LEU A 130 11.93 -16.83 -1.18
N PRO A 131 10.81 -17.52 -0.86
CA PRO A 131 10.34 -18.70 -1.60
C PRO A 131 10.28 -18.50 -3.12
N SER A 132 10.40 -19.57 -3.89
CA SER A 132 10.33 -19.51 -5.36
C SER A 132 8.97 -19.07 -5.90
N SER A 133 7.91 -19.29 -5.15
CA SER A 133 6.54 -18.88 -5.46
C SER A 133 6.26 -17.40 -5.15
N SER A 134 7.21 -16.67 -4.55
CA SER A 134 7.05 -15.25 -4.27
C SER A 134 6.83 -14.41 -5.53
N GLY A 135 5.96 -13.41 -5.42
CA GLY A 135 5.65 -12.48 -6.50
C GLY A 135 6.85 -11.67 -7.00
N PRO A 136 6.68 -10.87 -8.06
CA PRO A 136 7.77 -10.12 -8.71
C PRO A 136 8.44 -9.06 -7.82
N MET A 137 7.80 -8.62 -6.74
CA MET A 137 8.36 -7.72 -5.72
C MET A 137 8.92 -8.48 -4.49
N GLY A 138 8.82 -9.81 -4.48
CA GLY A 138 9.14 -10.65 -3.34
C GLY A 138 7.99 -10.71 -2.34
N VAL A 139 7.67 -9.58 -1.73
CA VAL A 139 6.58 -9.42 -0.75
C VAL A 139 5.74 -8.18 -1.05
N LEU A 140 4.62 -8.00 -0.36
CA LEU A 140 3.84 -6.77 -0.44
C LEU A 140 4.58 -5.63 0.27
N PRO A 141 4.31 -4.35 -0.09
CA PRO A 141 4.87 -3.21 0.62
C PRO A 141 4.48 -3.14 2.10
N THR A 142 3.37 -3.77 2.49
CA THR A 142 2.84 -3.81 3.86
C THR A 142 3.42 -4.96 4.70
N SER A 143 4.32 -5.76 4.13
CA SER A 143 4.79 -7.00 4.75
C SER A 143 5.84 -6.83 5.87
N VAL A 144 6.31 -5.62 6.17
CA VAL A 144 7.34 -5.39 7.21
C VAL A 144 6.78 -4.55 8.35
N GLY A 145 6.87 -5.08 9.57
CA GLY A 145 6.47 -4.41 10.81
C GLY A 145 7.61 -4.37 11.82
N LEU A 146 7.68 -3.29 12.61
CA LEU A 146 8.60 -3.16 13.75
C LEU A 146 7.80 -3.25 15.04
N HIS A 147 8.18 -4.16 15.94
CA HIS A 147 7.46 -4.38 17.19
C HIS A 147 8.42 -4.88 18.27
N ASP A 148 8.38 -4.27 19.45
CA ASP A 148 9.21 -4.61 20.61
C ASP A 148 10.71 -4.81 20.31
N GLY A 149 11.24 -3.95 19.43
CA GLY A 149 12.66 -3.97 19.04
C GLY A 149 13.03 -5.01 17.98
N ALA A 150 12.10 -5.88 17.58
CA ALA A 150 12.27 -6.85 16.50
C ALA A 150 11.68 -6.36 15.18
N VAL A 151 12.17 -6.94 14.08
CA VAL A 151 11.65 -6.76 12.71
C VAL A 151 10.90 -8.02 12.32
N TYR A 152 9.68 -7.84 11.81
CA TYR A 152 8.85 -8.91 11.28
C TYR A 152 8.70 -8.76 9.77
N LEU A 153 8.70 -9.88 9.05
CA LEU A 153 8.50 -9.93 7.61
C LEU A 153 7.49 -11.03 7.24
N ALA A 154 6.34 -10.65 6.73
CA ALA A 154 5.37 -11.56 6.11
C ALA A 154 5.85 -11.99 4.72
N GLU A 155 6.02 -13.30 4.51
CA GLU A 155 6.25 -13.83 3.17
C GLU A 155 4.93 -13.78 2.36
N TYR A 156 5.02 -13.47 1.07
CA TYR A 156 3.87 -13.42 0.16
C TYR A 156 4.06 -14.43 -0.98
N THR A 157 3.50 -15.62 -0.78
CA THR A 157 3.63 -16.78 -1.68
C THR A 157 2.39 -16.89 -2.57
N LEU A 158 2.60 -17.17 -3.86
CA LEU A 158 1.50 -17.32 -4.83
C LEU A 158 1.13 -18.79 -5.09
N GLY A 159 1.94 -19.73 -4.62
CA GLY A 159 1.72 -21.17 -4.70
C GLY A 159 1.43 -21.80 -3.34
N ASP A 160 1.62 -23.11 -3.22
CA ASP A 160 1.22 -23.92 -2.05
C ASP A 160 2.26 -23.95 -0.91
N ASP A 161 3.21 -23.01 -0.91
CA ASP A 161 4.16 -22.87 0.19
C ASP A 161 3.40 -22.45 1.47
N PRO A 162 3.73 -23.01 2.65
CA PRO A 162 3.15 -22.53 3.91
C PRO A 162 3.31 -21.01 4.08
N ALA A 163 2.26 -20.35 4.58
CA ALA A 163 2.30 -18.95 4.91
C ALA A 163 3.23 -18.73 6.11
N ARG A 164 4.16 -17.78 5.99
CA ARG A 164 5.16 -17.51 7.03
C ARG A 164 5.24 -16.04 7.40
N ILE A 165 5.53 -15.82 8.68
CA ILE A 165 6.06 -14.55 9.18
C ILE A 165 7.42 -14.86 9.80
N LEU A 166 8.44 -14.17 9.30
CA LEU A 166 9.80 -14.24 9.82
C LEU A 166 10.01 -13.17 10.88
N ARG A 167 10.90 -13.43 11.84
CA ARG A 167 11.33 -12.48 12.86
C ARG A 167 12.84 -12.31 12.82
N SER A 168 13.29 -11.10 13.11
CA SER A 168 14.69 -10.74 13.26
C SER A 168 14.85 -9.87 14.51
N GLU A 169 15.69 -10.32 15.45
CA GLU A 169 16.04 -9.59 16.67
C GLU A 169 17.31 -8.73 16.48
N ASP A 170 17.92 -8.77 15.30
CA ASP A 170 19.17 -8.08 14.97
C ASP A 170 19.02 -7.09 13.80
N ASP A 171 17.84 -6.45 13.73
CA ASP A 171 17.51 -5.39 12.79
C ASP A 171 17.62 -5.84 11.32
N GLY A 172 17.20 -7.08 11.05
CA GLY A 172 17.08 -7.69 9.73
C GLY A 172 18.35 -8.39 9.21
N ARG A 173 19.36 -8.65 10.05
CA ARG A 173 20.61 -9.32 9.62
C ARG A 173 20.44 -10.83 9.52
N SER A 174 19.78 -11.44 10.51
CA SER A 174 19.40 -12.84 10.54
C SER A 174 17.90 -12.98 10.76
N TRP A 175 17.34 -14.10 10.31
CA TRP A 175 15.90 -14.35 10.30
C TRP A 175 15.60 -15.76 10.77
N GLU A 176 14.60 -15.88 11.63
CA GLU A 176 13.98 -17.13 12.02
C GLU A 176 12.50 -17.14 11.64
N THR A 177 11.91 -18.32 11.52
CA THR A 177 10.46 -18.46 11.32
C THR A 177 9.76 -18.22 12.65
N TYR A 178 8.89 -17.21 12.70
CA TYR A 178 8.10 -16.89 13.88
C TYR A 178 6.71 -17.51 13.82
N VAL A 179 6.05 -17.41 12.66
CA VAL A 179 4.79 -18.12 12.37
C VAL A 179 4.98 -18.94 11.10
N GLU A 180 4.47 -20.16 11.10
CA GLU A 180 4.27 -20.98 9.91
C GLU A 180 2.89 -21.64 10.00
N THR A 181 2.08 -21.53 8.95
CA THR A 181 0.74 -22.13 8.91
C THR A 181 0.31 -22.44 7.49
N THR A 182 -0.53 -23.47 7.33
CA THR A 182 -1.24 -23.79 6.09
C THR A 182 -2.71 -23.40 6.15
N ALA A 183 -3.16 -22.77 7.25
CA ALA A 183 -4.55 -22.40 7.44
C ALA A 183 -4.95 -21.15 6.63
N VAL A 184 -3.97 -20.38 6.15
CA VAL A 184 -4.15 -19.25 5.24
C VAL A 184 -3.15 -19.39 4.10
N ARG A 185 -3.49 -18.88 2.93
CA ARG A 185 -2.64 -18.95 1.75
C ARG A 185 -1.35 -18.14 1.89
N HIS A 186 -1.47 -16.89 2.34
CA HIS A 186 -0.35 -15.99 2.61
C HIS A 186 -0.79 -14.85 3.53
N PHE A 187 0.20 -14.13 4.07
CA PHE A 187 -0.04 -12.91 4.85
C PHE A 187 0.08 -11.69 3.95
N HIS A 188 -0.79 -10.70 4.12
CA HIS A 188 -0.70 -9.42 3.43
C HIS A 188 0.26 -8.47 4.15
N GLY A 189 0.18 -8.37 5.47
CA GLY A 189 1.03 -7.48 6.24
C GLY A 189 1.16 -7.82 7.72
N VAL A 190 2.06 -7.09 8.40
CA VAL A 190 2.33 -7.19 9.84
C VAL A 190 2.44 -5.77 10.39
N PHE A 191 1.68 -5.46 11.44
CA PHE A 191 1.46 -4.09 11.90
C PHE A 191 1.52 -4.00 13.43
N SER A 192 2.35 -3.11 13.94
CA SER A 192 2.41 -2.83 15.39
C SER A 192 1.30 -1.85 15.76
N ASP A 193 0.52 -2.20 16.78
CA ASP A 193 -0.56 -1.37 17.29
C ASP A 193 -0.05 -0.45 18.42
N PRO A 194 0.07 0.87 18.18
CA PRO A 194 0.62 1.78 19.17
C PRO A 194 -0.31 2.05 20.38
N TYR A 195 -1.58 1.63 20.32
CA TYR A 195 -2.55 1.87 21.41
C TYR A 195 -2.84 0.60 22.21
N GLY A 196 -2.93 -0.55 21.54
CA GLY A 196 -3.12 -1.85 22.19
C GLY A 196 -1.83 -2.51 22.64
N GLY A 197 -0.70 -2.17 22.02
CA GLY A 197 0.59 -2.81 22.28
C GLY A 197 0.71 -4.21 21.67
N ASP A 198 -0.24 -4.63 20.84
CA ASP A 198 -0.24 -5.93 20.17
C ASP A 198 0.44 -5.85 18.78
N LEU A 199 0.95 -6.98 18.30
CA LEU A 199 1.37 -7.15 16.92
C LEU A 199 0.22 -7.79 16.13
N TRP A 200 -0.21 -7.17 15.04
CA TRP A 200 -1.30 -7.64 14.19
C TRP A 200 -0.79 -8.15 12.85
N ALA A 201 -1.57 -9.00 12.20
CA ALA A 201 -1.36 -9.44 10.83
C ALA A 201 -2.69 -9.59 10.10
N THR A 202 -2.61 -9.54 8.77
CA THR A 202 -3.74 -9.77 7.87
C THR A 202 -3.38 -10.86 6.85
N SER A 203 -4.36 -11.63 6.37
CA SER A 203 -4.10 -12.78 5.51
C SER A 203 -5.25 -13.09 4.54
N GLY A 204 -4.91 -13.84 3.49
CA GLY A 204 -5.85 -14.59 2.64
C GLY A 204 -6.62 -13.78 1.60
N ASP A 205 -7.11 -14.48 0.57
CA ASP A 205 -7.88 -13.88 -0.52
C ASP A 205 -9.33 -14.43 -0.60
N ALA A 206 -9.54 -15.68 -0.20
CA ALA A 206 -10.86 -16.31 -0.15
C ALA A 206 -11.53 -16.09 1.22
N ASP A 207 -12.85 -16.32 1.34
CA ASP A 207 -13.60 -16.05 2.58
C ASP A 207 -13.03 -16.80 3.79
N ASP A 208 -12.69 -18.07 3.65
CA ASP A 208 -12.15 -18.95 4.68
C ASP A 208 -10.66 -18.70 5.00
N GLU A 209 -9.95 -17.99 4.12
CA GLU A 209 -8.55 -17.59 4.31
C GLU A 209 -8.42 -16.16 4.85
N SER A 210 -9.40 -15.31 4.53
CA SER A 210 -9.44 -13.89 4.85
C SER A 210 -9.57 -13.69 6.35
N ALA A 211 -8.54 -13.14 6.97
CA ALA A 211 -8.54 -12.93 8.41
C ALA A 211 -7.74 -11.68 8.82
N VAL A 212 -8.20 -11.07 9.92
CA VAL A 212 -7.45 -10.09 10.70
C VAL A 212 -7.22 -10.69 12.07
N GLY A 213 -5.99 -10.63 12.57
CA GLY A 213 -5.64 -11.26 13.84
C GLY A 213 -4.36 -10.74 14.47
N ARG A 214 -4.06 -11.28 15.65
CA ARG A 214 -2.88 -10.94 16.45
C ARG A 214 -1.81 -12.00 16.32
N LEU A 215 -0.56 -11.59 16.47
CA LEU A 215 0.59 -12.48 16.56
C LEU A 215 0.98 -12.64 18.03
N ALA A 216 0.83 -13.85 18.57
CA ALA A 216 1.14 -14.16 19.96
C ALA A 216 1.78 -15.56 20.04
N ASP A 217 2.85 -15.68 20.82
CA ASP A 217 3.55 -16.95 21.08
C ASP A 217 3.90 -17.76 19.81
N GLY A 218 4.37 -17.07 18.76
CA GLY A 218 4.71 -17.70 17.47
C GLY A 218 3.50 -18.23 16.68
N ARG A 219 2.29 -17.71 16.96
CA ARG A 219 1.05 -18.09 16.27
C ARG A 219 0.30 -16.88 15.74
N PHE A 220 -0.47 -17.10 14.68
CA PHE A 220 -1.49 -16.15 14.21
C PHE A 220 -2.83 -16.50 14.84
N VAL A 221 -3.27 -15.69 15.79
CA VAL A 221 -4.54 -15.83 16.50
C VAL A 221 -5.57 -14.93 15.81
N ARG A 222 -6.48 -15.55 15.06
CA ARG A 222 -7.51 -14.83 14.30
C ARG A 222 -8.47 -14.14 15.26
N VAL A 223 -8.68 -12.84 15.06
CA VAL A 223 -9.70 -12.06 15.75
C VAL A 223 -11.02 -12.17 14.98
N GLY A 224 -10.95 -12.18 13.66
CA GLY A 224 -12.09 -12.54 12.83
C GLY A 224 -11.68 -13.03 11.45
N GLU A 225 -12.59 -13.78 10.83
CA GLU A 225 -12.37 -14.53 9.59
C GLU A 225 -13.70 -14.92 8.92
N GLY A 226 -13.64 -15.64 7.79
CA GLY A 226 -14.80 -16.31 7.19
C GLY A 226 -15.62 -15.44 6.25
N SER A 227 -15.10 -14.27 5.85
CA SER A 227 -15.77 -13.34 4.94
C SER A 227 -14.77 -12.36 4.33
N GLN A 228 -15.02 -11.90 3.10
CA GLN A 228 -14.32 -10.77 2.48
C GLN A 228 -14.30 -9.49 3.35
N ARG A 229 -15.18 -9.33 4.35
CA ARG A 229 -15.10 -8.21 5.30
C ARG A 229 -13.79 -8.24 6.11
N TRP A 230 -13.18 -9.40 6.26
CA TRP A 230 -11.88 -9.59 6.91
C TRP A 230 -10.69 -9.59 5.93
N ARG A 231 -10.93 -9.40 4.63
CA ARG A 231 -9.88 -9.29 3.62
C ARG A 231 -9.30 -7.89 3.63
N ALA A 232 -8.19 -7.72 4.33
CA ALA A 232 -7.50 -6.45 4.53
C ALA A 232 -6.04 -6.53 4.07
N VAL A 233 -5.56 -5.50 3.37
CA VAL A 233 -4.15 -5.39 2.97
C VAL A 233 -3.32 -4.64 4.00
N GLU A 234 -3.88 -3.56 4.58
CA GLU A 234 -3.25 -2.70 5.58
C GLU A 234 -4.25 -2.28 6.66
N LEU A 235 -3.76 -2.11 7.90
CA LEU A 235 -4.55 -1.69 9.05
C LEU A 235 -4.15 -0.28 9.51
N SER A 236 -5.13 0.54 9.86
CA SER A 236 -4.95 1.80 10.57
C SER A 236 -5.42 1.67 12.01
N PHE A 237 -4.58 2.07 12.95
CA PHE A 237 -4.90 1.98 14.38
C PHE A 237 -5.33 3.33 14.92
N THR A 238 -6.38 3.34 15.72
CA THR A 238 -6.84 4.51 16.47
C THR A 238 -6.92 4.15 17.95
N PRO A 239 -7.04 5.14 18.86
CA PRO A 239 -7.17 4.86 20.30
C PRO A 239 -8.33 3.93 20.64
N SER A 240 -9.43 3.98 19.89
CA SER A 240 -10.67 3.24 20.16
C SER A 240 -10.94 2.08 19.19
N SER A 241 -10.23 2.01 18.05
CA SER A 241 -10.56 1.03 17.00
C SER A 241 -9.37 0.64 16.12
N VAL A 242 -9.57 -0.45 15.36
CA VAL A 242 -8.77 -0.82 14.19
C VAL A 242 -9.64 -0.57 12.96
N VAL A 243 -9.11 0.15 11.97
CA VAL A 243 -9.83 0.57 10.75
C VAL A 243 -9.12 0.04 9.51
N TRP A 244 -9.88 -0.47 8.54
CA TRP A 244 -9.36 -0.88 7.22
C TRP A 244 -10.43 -0.70 6.15
N GLY A 245 -10.06 -0.85 4.88
CA GLY A 245 -11.02 -1.05 3.81
C GLY A 245 -10.89 -2.46 3.23
N MET A 246 -11.99 -2.98 2.68
CA MET A 246 -11.98 -4.29 2.03
C MET A 246 -11.08 -4.30 0.79
N ASP A 247 -10.34 -5.39 0.61
CA ASP A 247 -9.63 -5.70 -0.63
C ASP A 247 -10.43 -6.71 -1.46
N CYS A 248 -11.51 -6.26 -2.11
CA CYS A 248 -12.40 -7.15 -2.84
C CYS A 248 -12.96 -6.47 -4.09
N SER A 249 -12.22 -6.61 -5.19
CA SER A 249 -12.53 -5.92 -6.45
C SER A 249 -13.85 -6.35 -7.10
N TYR A 250 -14.40 -7.51 -6.73
CA TYR A 250 -15.65 -8.05 -7.27
C TYR A 250 -16.86 -7.80 -6.35
N ALA A 251 -16.67 -7.19 -5.18
CA ALA A 251 -17.77 -6.78 -4.31
C ALA A 251 -18.61 -5.70 -4.99
N ALA A 252 -19.93 -5.71 -4.73
CA ALA A 252 -20.81 -4.66 -5.25
C ALA A 252 -20.51 -3.31 -4.60
N ASP A 253 -20.21 -3.34 -3.31
CA ASP A 253 -19.75 -2.20 -2.51
C ASP A 253 -18.53 -2.65 -1.72
N VAL A 254 -17.48 -1.82 -1.71
CA VAL A 254 -16.30 -2.04 -0.88
C VAL A 254 -16.49 -1.25 0.41
N GLU A 255 -16.51 -1.94 1.55
CA GLU A 255 -16.75 -1.31 2.85
C GLU A 255 -15.45 -0.77 3.45
N LEU A 256 -15.56 0.38 4.12
CA LEU A 256 -14.60 0.85 5.10
C LEU A 256 -15.10 0.39 6.47
N LEU A 257 -14.27 -0.37 7.16
CA LEU A 257 -14.65 -1.17 8.32
C LEU A 257 -13.90 -0.69 9.56
N ARG A 258 -14.61 -0.71 10.68
CA ARG A 258 -14.09 -0.37 12.02
C ARG A 258 -14.37 -1.53 12.95
N LEU A 259 -13.32 -2.06 13.59
CA LEU A 259 -13.43 -2.98 14.71
C LEU A 259 -13.16 -2.22 16.01
N ARG A 260 -14.14 -2.19 16.92
CA ARG A 260 -13.98 -1.51 18.21
C ARG A 260 -13.05 -2.32 19.12
N ARG A 261 -12.18 -1.65 19.87
CA ARG A 261 -11.26 -2.34 20.79
C ARG A 261 -11.98 -2.98 21.98
N GLU A 262 -13.07 -2.36 22.42
CA GLU A 262 -13.92 -2.86 23.50
C GLU A 262 -14.78 -4.05 23.08
N ASP A 263 -15.01 -4.23 21.77
CA ASP A 263 -15.80 -5.32 21.21
C ASP A 263 -15.20 -5.79 19.88
N LEU A 264 -14.50 -6.92 19.96
CA LEU A 264 -13.83 -7.55 18.82
C LEU A 264 -14.72 -8.57 18.08
N SER A 265 -16.02 -8.65 18.39
CA SER A 265 -16.91 -9.67 17.84
C SER A 265 -17.14 -9.54 16.34
N ALA A 266 -17.31 -8.31 15.83
CA ALA A 266 -17.53 -8.04 14.42
C ALA A 266 -17.18 -6.60 14.04
N PRO A 267 -16.71 -6.36 12.79
CA PRO A 267 -16.49 -5.02 12.29
C PRO A 267 -17.80 -4.37 11.84
N GLU A 268 -17.86 -3.06 12.05
CA GLU A 268 -18.93 -2.19 11.60
C GLU A 268 -18.52 -1.45 10.33
N THR A 269 -19.49 -1.19 9.46
CA THR A 269 -19.26 -0.37 8.27
C THR A 269 -19.36 1.10 8.64
N VAL A 270 -18.26 1.83 8.45
CA VAL A 270 -18.15 3.27 8.73
C VAL A 270 -18.02 4.10 7.45
N GLY A 271 -17.95 3.46 6.29
CA GLY A 271 -17.95 4.11 4.98
C GLY A 271 -18.03 3.09 3.86
N ARG A 272 -18.21 3.56 2.62
CA ARG A 272 -18.15 2.73 1.42
C ARG A 272 -17.37 3.42 0.32
N THR A 273 -16.77 2.62 -0.54
CA THR A 273 -16.06 3.07 -1.73
C THR A 273 -16.33 2.12 -2.90
N ASP A 274 -15.93 2.53 -4.11
CA ASP A 274 -16.20 1.83 -5.36
C ASP A 274 -15.05 0.91 -5.80
N ALA A 275 -13.97 0.80 -5.01
CA ALA A 275 -12.83 -0.03 -5.33
C ALA A 275 -12.03 -0.46 -4.10
N SER A 276 -11.29 -1.56 -4.24
CA SER A 276 -10.49 -2.17 -3.17
C SER A 276 -9.52 -1.19 -2.52
N VAL A 277 -9.36 -1.29 -1.20
CA VAL A 277 -8.45 -0.46 -0.41
C VAL A 277 -7.16 -1.22 -0.13
N TYR A 278 -6.03 -0.67 -0.59
CA TYR A 278 -4.72 -1.31 -0.48
C TYR A 278 -3.81 -0.70 0.56
N TYR A 279 -3.93 0.62 0.78
CA TYR A 279 -3.07 1.32 1.73
C TYR A 279 -3.88 2.16 2.69
N THR A 280 -3.41 2.24 3.91
CA THR A 280 -3.99 3.11 4.94
C THR A 280 -2.89 3.83 5.71
N ALA A 281 -3.21 4.97 6.29
CA ALA A 281 -2.29 5.69 7.16
C ALA A 281 -3.07 6.39 8.27
N THR A 282 -2.45 6.48 9.45
CA THR A 282 -3.00 7.24 10.58
C THR A 282 -2.13 8.45 10.85
N LEU A 283 -2.74 9.60 11.13
CA LEU A 283 -2.04 10.85 11.43
C LEU A 283 -2.76 11.61 12.56
N PRO A 284 -2.10 11.92 13.69
CA PRO A 284 -2.64 12.87 14.65
C PRO A 284 -2.52 14.31 14.12
N VAL A 285 -3.61 15.07 14.18
CA VAL A 285 -3.68 16.48 13.74
C VAL A 285 -4.61 17.23 14.71
N ASP A 286 -4.12 18.31 15.32
CA ASP A 286 -4.91 19.22 16.16
C ASP A 286 -5.75 18.53 17.27
N GLY A 287 -5.23 17.44 17.85
CA GLY A 287 -5.91 16.66 18.89
C GLY A 287 -6.89 15.60 18.37
N GLU A 288 -7.08 15.50 17.06
CA GLU A 288 -7.83 14.45 16.38
C GLU A 288 -6.89 13.41 15.77
N VAL A 289 -7.39 12.18 15.63
CA VAL A 289 -6.69 11.13 14.88
C VAL A 289 -7.38 10.95 13.55
N TRP A 290 -6.67 11.25 12.47
CA TRP A 290 -7.11 11.08 11.09
C TRP A 290 -6.71 9.72 10.55
N VAL A 291 -7.60 9.10 9.78
CA VAL A 291 -7.34 7.89 8.99
C VAL A 291 -7.44 8.28 7.52
N ALA A 292 -6.41 7.96 6.75
CA ALA A 292 -6.40 8.02 5.30
C ALA A 292 -6.46 6.60 4.73
N VAL A 293 -7.26 6.39 3.69
CA VAL A 293 -7.33 5.14 2.92
C VAL A 293 -7.11 5.44 1.45
N ALA A 294 -6.41 4.55 0.76
CA ALA A 294 -6.17 4.64 -0.67
C ALA A 294 -6.77 3.44 -1.42
N THR A 295 -7.64 3.75 -2.37
CA THR A 295 -8.21 2.75 -3.27
C THR A 295 -7.30 2.48 -4.47
N ALA A 296 -7.55 1.37 -5.16
CA ALA A 296 -6.88 1.01 -6.41
C ALA A 296 -7.86 1.06 -7.59
N ALA A 297 -7.38 1.47 -8.77
CA ALA A 297 -8.12 1.26 -10.02
C ALA A 297 -7.61 -0.03 -10.66
N GLU A 298 -8.22 -1.14 -10.27
CA GLU A 298 -7.77 -2.48 -10.62
C GLU A 298 -8.20 -2.90 -12.02
N VAL A 299 -7.44 -3.84 -12.59
CA VAL A 299 -7.77 -4.48 -13.86
C VAL A 299 -7.54 -5.98 -13.77
N GLY A 300 -8.18 -6.72 -14.67
CA GLY A 300 -8.12 -8.19 -14.69
C GLY A 300 -9.18 -8.81 -13.80
N THR A 301 -9.09 -10.13 -13.64
CA THR A 301 -10.00 -10.93 -12.83
C THR A 301 -9.33 -11.28 -11.52
N ASP A 302 -10.05 -11.10 -10.41
CA ASP A 302 -9.66 -11.70 -9.14
C ASP A 302 -9.88 -13.23 -9.23
N SER A 303 -8.86 -14.00 -8.92
CA SER A 303 -8.93 -15.47 -8.96
C SER A 303 -9.83 -16.08 -7.91
N THR A 304 -10.17 -15.34 -6.84
CA THR A 304 -11.10 -15.79 -5.80
C THR A 304 -12.54 -15.32 -6.04
N ALA A 305 -12.78 -14.57 -7.13
CA ALA A 305 -14.12 -14.14 -7.49
C ALA A 305 -15.03 -15.34 -7.78
N PRO A 306 -16.27 -15.36 -7.25
CA PRO A 306 -17.27 -16.36 -7.62
C PRO A 306 -17.50 -16.38 -9.13
N ALA A 307 -17.85 -17.56 -9.68
CA ALA A 307 -18.11 -17.72 -11.10
C ALA A 307 -19.11 -16.67 -11.63
N GLY A 308 -18.73 -15.96 -12.70
CA GLY A 308 -19.54 -14.90 -13.29
C GLY A 308 -19.42 -13.53 -12.62
N ARG A 309 -18.65 -13.39 -11.53
CA ARG A 309 -18.26 -12.09 -10.97
C ARG A 309 -16.90 -11.67 -11.52
N GLY A 310 -16.85 -10.45 -12.05
CA GLY A 310 -15.61 -9.82 -12.49
C GLY A 310 -15.26 -8.63 -11.61
N ASN A 311 -14.10 -8.04 -11.88
CA ASN A 311 -13.67 -6.79 -11.26
C ASN A 311 -14.67 -5.65 -11.57
N ARG A 312 -15.08 -4.95 -10.52
CA ARG A 312 -16.05 -3.84 -10.52
C ARG A 312 -15.40 -2.50 -10.18
N SER A 313 -14.09 -2.48 -9.92
CA SER A 313 -13.34 -1.27 -9.59
C SER A 313 -13.50 -0.22 -10.68
N GLY A 314 -13.73 1.02 -10.26
CA GLY A 314 -13.69 2.17 -11.17
C GLY A 314 -12.31 2.39 -11.79
N ASP A 315 -12.25 3.28 -12.79
CA ASP A 315 -10.99 3.65 -13.46
C ASP A 315 -10.23 4.77 -12.73
N VAL A 316 -10.56 5.02 -11.45
CA VAL A 316 -10.02 6.11 -10.63
C VAL A 316 -9.58 5.57 -9.28
N ALA A 317 -8.30 5.76 -8.95
CA ALA A 317 -7.77 5.47 -7.62
C ALA A 317 -7.92 6.72 -6.74
N ARG A 318 -8.43 6.57 -5.52
CA ARG A 318 -8.80 7.69 -4.65
C ARG A 318 -8.06 7.64 -3.33
N VAL A 319 -7.91 8.79 -2.69
CA VAL A 319 -7.53 8.91 -1.29
C VAL A 319 -8.71 9.50 -0.55
N LEU A 320 -9.24 8.75 0.41
CA LEU A 320 -10.31 9.20 1.29
C LEU A 320 -9.75 9.40 2.70
N VAL A 321 -10.27 10.37 3.43
CA VAL A 321 -9.86 10.65 4.80
C VAL A 321 -11.07 10.83 5.72
N ALA A 322 -10.94 10.40 6.97
CA ALA A 322 -11.93 10.64 8.02
C ALA A 322 -11.21 10.88 9.35
N SER A 323 -11.84 11.61 10.27
CA SER A 323 -11.25 11.93 11.57
C SER A 323 -12.02 11.32 12.73
N SER A 324 -11.39 11.33 13.91
CA SER A 324 -12.04 10.92 15.14
C SER A 324 -13.23 11.80 15.53
N ALA A 325 -13.34 13.04 15.03
CA ALA A 325 -14.45 13.93 15.34
C ALA A 325 -15.80 13.40 14.82
N SER A 326 -15.80 12.72 13.68
CA SER A 326 -16.98 12.04 13.14
C SER A 326 -17.04 10.56 13.51
N ALA A 327 -16.23 10.11 14.47
CA ALA A 327 -16.02 8.69 14.76
C ALA A 327 -15.69 7.84 13.51
N TYR A 328 -15.06 8.46 12.50
CA TYR A 328 -14.75 7.88 11.20
C TYR A 328 -15.97 7.57 10.31
N GLU A 329 -17.13 8.18 10.57
CA GLU A 329 -18.38 7.96 9.82
C GLU A 329 -18.59 9.00 8.71
N GLU A 330 -17.84 10.10 8.75
CA GLU A 330 -17.81 11.11 7.68
C GLU A 330 -16.46 11.07 6.94
N TRP A 331 -16.51 10.64 5.68
CA TRP A 331 -15.33 10.52 4.81
C TRP A 331 -15.30 11.64 3.77
N TYR A 332 -14.11 12.17 3.52
CA TYR A 332 -13.84 13.21 2.52
C TYR A 332 -12.90 12.67 1.45
N GLU A 333 -13.16 12.98 0.18
CA GLU A 333 -12.23 12.67 -0.91
C GLU A 333 -11.10 13.70 -0.89
N LEU A 334 -9.89 13.30 -0.57
CA LEU A 334 -8.73 14.18 -0.57
C LEU A 334 -8.18 14.35 -2.00
N ALA A 335 -8.11 13.25 -2.75
CA ALA A 335 -7.56 13.24 -4.10
C ALA A 335 -8.12 12.09 -4.94
N ALA A 336 -8.26 12.34 -6.24
CA ALA A 336 -8.64 11.34 -7.24
C ALA A 336 -7.65 11.30 -8.40
N PHE A 337 -7.19 10.08 -8.74
CA PHE A 337 -6.20 9.84 -9.77
C PHE A 337 -6.73 8.87 -10.84
N PRO A 338 -7.19 9.39 -11.99
CA PRO A 338 -7.59 8.54 -13.10
C PRO A 338 -6.45 7.64 -13.57
N ARG A 339 -6.75 6.36 -13.76
CA ARG A 339 -5.78 5.37 -14.24
C ARG A 339 -5.35 5.69 -15.67
N ARG A 340 -4.05 5.53 -15.93
CA ARG A 340 -3.53 5.55 -17.30
C ARG A 340 -3.94 4.25 -17.99
N ARG A 341 -4.61 4.35 -19.13
CA ARG A 341 -4.93 3.21 -20.01
C ARG A 341 -3.77 2.92 -20.96
N PRO A 342 -2.99 1.84 -20.78
CA PRO A 342 -1.92 1.47 -21.71
C PRO A 342 -2.49 0.95 -23.03
N LEU A 343 -1.73 0.99 -24.12
CA LEU A 343 -2.19 0.50 -25.43
C LEU A 343 -2.63 -0.96 -25.39
N GLY A 344 -2.07 -1.79 -24.51
CA GLY A 344 -2.48 -3.18 -24.33
C GLY A 344 -3.93 -3.34 -23.84
N SER A 345 -4.57 -2.30 -23.30
CA SER A 345 -5.94 -2.41 -22.79
C SER A 345 -6.99 -2.66 -23.88
N ILE A 346 -6.64 -2.43 -25.15
CA ILE A 346 -7.53 -2.68 -26.30
C ILE A 346 -7.33 -4.09 -26.90
N ALA A 347 -6.29 -4.81 -26.47
CA ALA A 347 -5.91 -6.10 -27.03
C ALA A 347 -6.21 -7.22 -26.01
N PRO A 348 -7.11 -8.16 -26.33
CA PRO A 348 -7.38 -9.32 -25.48
C PRO A 348 -6.09 -10.08 -25.13
N GLY A 349 -5.93 -10.44 -23.85
CA GLY A 349 -4.80 -11.23 -23.36
C GLY A 349 -3.52 -10.45 -23.03
N VAL A 350 -3.48 -9.12 -23.23
CA VAL A 350 -2.34 -8.29 -22.80
C VAL A 350 -2.58 -7.80 -21.37
N PRO A 351 -1.76 -8.23 -20.37
CA PRO A 351 -1.92 -7.73 -19.02
C PRO A 351 -1.55 -6.25 -18.96
N THR A 352 -2.42 -5.45 -18.35
CA THR A 352 -2.15 -4.03 -18.07
C THR A 352 -2.09 -3.82 -16.57
N ALA A 353 -1.34 -2.80 -16.14
CA ALA A 353 -1.17 -2.51 -14.73
C ALA A 353 -2.36 -1.72 -14.17
N SER A 354 -2.80 -2.11 -12.97
CA SER A 354 -3.67 -1.31 -12.10
C SER A 354 -3.00 0.00 -11.69
N ALA A 355 -3.80 1.00 -11.32
CA ALA A 355 -3.30 2.17 -10.58
C ALA A 355 -3.45 1.98 -9.08
N TYR A 356 -2.43 2.41 -8.35
CA TYR A 356 -2.35 2.36 -6.89
C TYR A 356 -1.93 3.72 -6.36
N VAL A 357 -2.27 4.03 -5.12
CA VAL A 357 -1.80 5.23 -4.43
C VAL A 357 -1.12 4.81 -3.14
N PHE A 358 0.21 4.89 -3.10
CA PHE A 358 0.96 4.58 -1.88
C PHE A 358 0.80 5.73 -0.89
N LEU A 359 0.64 5.38 0.39
CA LEU A 359 0.52 6.33 1.48
C LEU A 359 1.70 6.19 2.46
N ALA A 360 2.06 7.29 3.10
CA ALA A 360 2.85 7.29 4.32
C ALA A 360 2.48 8.54 5.14
N ALA A 361 2.55 8.48 6.46
CA ALA A 361 2.23 9.60 7.33
C ALA A 361 3.30 9.80 8.39
N ASP A 362 3.48 11.04 8.82
CA ASP A 362 4.32 11.44 9.94
C ASP A 362 3.68 12.67 10.59
N GLU A 363 3.55 12.68 11.91
CA GLU A 363 2.86 13.74 12.67
C GLU A 363 3.32 15.15 12.30
N ARG A 364 4.63 15.33 12.07
CA ARG A 364 5.21 16.66 11.79
C ARG A 364 5.21 16.97 10.30
N MET A 365 5.45 15.96 9.46
CA MET A 365 5.57 16.15 8.03
C MET A 365 4.22 16.10 7.30
N GLY A 366 3.20 15.48 7.88
CA GLY A 366 1.88 15.29 7.29
C GLY A 366 1.73 13.99 6.52
N LEU A 367 0.73 13.94 5.65
CA LEU A 367 0.41 12.79 4.80
C LEU A 367 1.14 12.91 3.45
N PHE A 368 1.73 11.80 3.00
CA PHE A 368 2.34 11.69 1.67
C PHE A 368 1.51 10.78 0.79
N VAL A 369 1.20 11.28 -0.40
CA VAL A 369 0.39 10.63 -1.42
C VAL A 369 1.27 10.37 -2.64
N ASN A 370 1.35 9.11 -3.09
CA ASN A 370 2.23 8.71 -4.18
C ASN A 370 1.50 7.83 -5.20
N PRO A 371 0.82 8.45 -6.18
CA PRO A 371 0.04 7.72 -7.19
C PRO A 371 0.94 7.04 -8.23
N PHE A 372 0.57 5.83 -8.65
CA PHE A 372 1.28 5.02 -9.64
C PHE A 372 0.33 4.50 -10.71
N ASN A 373 0.83 4.39 -11.95
CA ASN A 373 0.06 4.09 -13.17
C ASN A 373 -1.17 4.99 -13.42
N THR A 374 -1.11 6.23 -12.98
CA THR A 374 -2.14 7.26 -13.18
C THR A 374 -1.82 8.12 -14.41
N ARG A 375 -2.84 8.80 -14.98
CA ARG A 375 -2.69 9.70 -16.15
C ARG A 375 -1.80 10.88 -15.82
N THR A 376 -1.98 11.42 -14.64
CA THR A 376 -1.28 12.57 -14.06
C THR A 376 -0.58 12.13 -12.78
N ASP A 377 0.48 12.85 -12.42
CA ASP A 377 1.24 12.63 -11.19
C ASP A 377 1.85 11.24 -10.97
N HIS A 378 1.95 10.43 -12.02
CA HIS A 378 2.58 9.12 -11.93
C HIS A 378 3.97 9.17 -11.30
N GLY A 379 4.10 8.54 -10.13
CA GLY A 379 5.33 8.46 -9.35
C GLY A 379 5.79 9.81 -8.77
N SER A 380 4.93 10.83 -8.80
CA SER A 380 5.09 12.04 -8.00
C SER A 380 4.92 11.69 -6.53
N VAL A 381 5.66 12.39 -5.66
CA VAL A 381 5.37 12.39 -4.23
C VAL A 381 4.72 13.72 -3.87
N ILE A 382 3.54 13.67 -3.27
CA ILE A 382 2.72 14.83 -2.97
C ILE A 382 2.53 14.88 -1.45
N ARG A 383 2.92 15.98 -0.83
CA ARG A 383 2.80 16.20 0.61
C ARG A 383 1.55 17.00 0.92
N VAL A 384 0.72 16.49 1.82
CA VAL A 384 -0.44 17.16 2.39
C VAL A 384 -0.10 17.49 3.85
N PRO A 385 0.18 18.77 4.16
CA PRO A 385 0.51 19.19 5.52
C PRO A 385 -0.63 18.91 6.52
N PRO A 386 -0.34 18.71 7.82
CA PRO A 386 -1.37 18.49 8.84
C PRO A 386 -2.45 19.59 8.86
N GLU A 387 -2.05 20.86 8.79
CA GLU A 387 -2.95 22.02 8.79
C GLU A 387 -3.90 22.07 7.59
N GLN A 388 -3.58 21.32 6.54
CA GLN A 388 -4.41 21.19 5.36
C GLN A 388 -5.52 20.17 5.59
N LEU A 389 -5.22 19.08 6.30
CA LEU A 389 -6.21 18.04 6.61
C LEU A 389 -7.29 18.57 7.55
N SER A 390 -6.93 19.37 8.56
CA SER A 390 -7.91 19.91 9.51
C SER A 390 -8.91 20.90 8.92
N ARG A 391 -8.66 21.44 7.71
CA ARG A 391 -9.59 22.33 7.00
C ARG A 391 -10.54 21.61 6.04
N LEU A 392 -10.31 20.34 5.74
CA LEU A 392 -11.11 19.59 4.77
C LEU A 392 -12.62 19.58 5.07
N PRO A 393 -13.07 19.43 6.34
CA PRO A 393 -14.50 19.44 6.65
C PRO A 393 -15.22 20.72 6.23
N ASP A 394 -14.51 21.85 6.23
CA ASP A 394 -15.06 23.16 5.85
C ASP A 394 -15.02 23.40 4.34
N GLU A 395 -14.12 22.71 3.62
CA GLU A 395 -13.80 22.99 2.22
C GLU A 395 -14.32 21.96 1.22
N ALA A 396 -14.66 20.74 1.67
CA ALA A 396 -15.09 19.65 0.82
C ALA A 396 -16.38 18.98 1.35
N PRO A 397 -17.32 18.62 0.47
CA PRO A 397 -18.47 17.84 0.89
C PRO A 397 -18.02 16.44 1.32
N THR A 398 -18.75 15.85 2.26
CA THR A 398 -18.58 14.43 2.58
C THR A 398 -18.90 13.60 1.34
N VAL A 399 -18.09 12.57 1.12
CA VAL A 399 -18.39 11.52 0.15
C VAL A 399 -19.56 10.77 0.75
N ARG A 400 -20.75 10.93 0.17
CA ARG A 400 -21.84 9.98 0.43
C ARG A 400 -21.31 8.62 -0.01
N ALA A 401 -20.99 7.76 0.97
CA ALA A 401 -20.91 6.33 0.78
C ALA A 401 -22.12 5.96 -0.09
N SER A 402 -21.88 5.56 -1.34
CA SER A 402 -22.93 5.41 -2.33
C SER A 402 -24.02 4.50 -1.79
N ALA A 403 -25.17 5.07 -1.43
CA ALA A 403 -26.42 4.35 -1.40
C ALA A 403 -26.82 4.22 -2.87
N SER A 404 -26.38 3.16 -3.55
CA SER A 404 -26.90 2.84 -4.86
C SER A 404 -28.37 2.44 -4.72
N GLY A 405 -29.25 3.22 -5.33
CA GLY A 405 -30.57 2.72 -5.75
C GLY A 405 -30.45 1.76 -6.93
#